data_AF-A0A9D0N365-F1
#
_entry.id   AF-A0A9D0N365-F1
#
_cell.length_a   1.000
_cell.length_b   1.000
_cell.length_c   1.000
_cell.angle_alpha   90.00
_cell.angle_beta   90.00
_cell.angle_gamma   90.00
#
_symmetry.space_group_name_H-M   'P 1'
#
loop_
_entity.id
_entity.type
_entity.pdbx_description
1 polymer ?
#
loop_
_entity_poly.entity_id
_entity_poly.type
_entity_poly.pdbx_seq_one_letter_code
_entity_poly.pdbx_strand_id
1 'polypeptide(L)'
;MKQQFSVCFVRCFKRSFFIMLCAGLLSACSNEQSVILGPQQWQDLGFRVETRPSPLRVGMNEFIVIASREEYKPGVGLVVMLRVGEDKEWRQAIQDGFTGVYRRAVKVDDPATQSLAVHVRRAKSDDKNDETVLFFPLSQNRAN
;
A
#
# COMPACT_ATOMS: atom_id res chain seq x y z
N MET A 1 -12.20 -63.50 25.27
CA MET A 1 -11.78 -62.96 23.96
C MET A 1 -12.52 -61.62 23.74
N LYS A 2 -12.04 -60.49 24.29
CA LYS A 2 -12.79 -59.20 24.38
C LYS A 2 -11.92 -57.93 24.23
N GLN A 3 -10.81 -57.97 23.47
CA GLN A 3 -9.84 -56.86 23.51
C GLN A 3 -9.37 -56.27 22.16
N GLN A 4 -10.04 -56.51 21.03
CA GLN A 4 -9.56 -55.96 19.74
C GLN A 4 -10.40 -54.84 19.09
N PHE A 5 -11.65 -54.60 19.49
CA PHE A 5 -12.51 -53.65 18.76
C PHE A 5 -12.39 -52.17 19.15
N SER A 6 -11.71 -51.84 20.25
CA SER A 6 -11.71 -50.47 20.80
C SER A 6 -10.67 -49.52 20.19
N VAL A 7 -9.59 -50.05 19.59
CA VAL A 7 -8.40 -49.24 19.23
C VAL A 7 -8.53 -48.56 17.86
N CYS A 8 -9.34 -49.08 16.93
CA CYS A 8 -9.53 -48.50 15.60
C CYS A 8 -10.37 -47.21 15.61
N PHE A 9 -11.35 -47.10 16.52
CA PHE A 9 -12.31 -45.99 16.51
C PHE A 9 -11.69 -44.65 16.97
N VAL A 10 -10.80 -44.70 17.98
CA VAL A 10 -10.13 -43.51 18.55
C VAL A 10 -9.05 -42.95 17.61
N ARG A 11 -8.40 -43.81 16.82
CA ARG A 11 -7.33 -43.43 15.88
C ARG A 11 -7.87 -42.72 14.63
N CYS A 12 -9.09 -43.07 14.20
CA CYS A 12 -9.75 -42.43 13.06
C CYS A 12 -10.35 -41.06 13.43
N PHE A 13 -10.92 -40.93 14.63
CA PHE A 13 -11.51 -39.69 15.13
C PHE A 13 -10.47 -38.57 15.34
N LYS A 14 -9.28 -38.91 15.86
CA LYS A 14 -8.17 -37.94 16.04
C LYS A 14 -7.56 -37.42 14.73
N ARG A 15 -7.51 -38.24 13.67
CA ARG A 15 -7.05 -37.80 12.34
C ARG A 15 -8.04 -36.86 11.66
N SER A 16 -9.33 -37.12 11.80
CA SER A 16 -10.38 -36.29 11.20
C SER A 16 -10.47 -34.91 11.84
N PHE A 17 -10.28 -34.82 13.17
CA PHE A 17 -10.30 -33.53 13.88
C PHE A 17 -9.10 -32.65 13.53
N PHE A 18 -7.91 -33.24 13.32
CA PHE A 18 -6.72 -32.49 12.92
C PHE A 18 -6.83 -31.93 11.49
N ILE A 19 -7.41 -32.70 10.57
CA ILE A 19 -7.67 -32.24 9.19
C ILE A 19 -8.72 -31.11 9.18
N MET A 20 -9.77 -31.21 10.00
CA MET A 20 -10.78 -30.16 10.11
C MET A 20 -10.23 -28.86 10.73
N LEU A 21 -9.35 -28.98 11.74
CA LEU A 21 -8.66 -27.84 12.33
C LEU A 21 -7.69 -27.17 11.33
N CYS A 22 -6.93 -27.96 10.56
CA CYS A 22 -6.05 -27.42 9.51
C CYS A 22 -6.83 -26.78 8.35
N ALA A 23 -8.01 -27.31 8.00
CA ALA A 23 -8.87 -26.72 6.97
C ALA A 23 -9.45 -25.36 7.40
N GLY A 24 -9.75 -25.18 8.70
CA GLY A 24 -10.22 -23.91 9.24
C GLY A 24 -9.14 -22.80 9.28
N LEU A 25 -7.86 -23.17 9.25
CA LEU A 25 -6.76 -22.18 9.22
C LEU A 25 -6.55 -21.55 7.83
N LEU A 26 -7.17 -22.08 6.77
CA LEU A 26 -7.01 -21.59 5.40
C LEU A 26 -7.98 -20.46 5.03
N SER A 27 -9.00 -20.16 5.86
CA SER A 27 -10.01 -19.13 5.56
C SER A 27 -9.63 -17.71 6.00
N ALA A 28 -8.35 -17.45 6.33
CA ALA A 28 -7.90 -16.15 6.82
C ALA A 28 -7.35 -15.20 5.73
N CYS A 29 -7.43 -15.55 4.45
CA CYS A 29 -7.05 -14.64 3.36
C CYS A 29 -8.13 -13.57 3.16
N SER A 30 -8.00 -12.46 3.88
CA SER A 30 -8.73 -11.21 3.60
C SER A 30 -8.28 -10.64 2.26
N ASN A 31 -9.22 -10.47 1.34
CA ASN A 31 -9.01 -9.85 0.03
C ASN A 31 -9.09 -8.32 0.18
N GLU A 32 -8.09 -7.70 0.82
CA GLU A 32 -8.02 -6.23 0.92
C GLU A 32 -7.58 -5.65 -0.44
N GLN A 33 -8.55 -5.21 -1.24
CA GLN A 33 -8.28 -4.46 -2.46
C GLN A 33 -7.59 -3.14 -2.08
N SER A 34 -6.32 -2.97 -2.48
CA SER A 34 -5.59 -1.72 -2.23
C SER A 34 -6.17 -0.57 -3.06
N VAL A 35 -6.26 0.61 -2.46
CA VAL A 35 -6.66 1.81 -3.17
C VAL A 35 -5.44 2.39 -3.88
N ILE A 36 -5.54 2.48 -5.20
CA ILE A 36 -4.50 2.99 -6.08
C ILE A 36 -4.95 4.35 -6.62
N LEU A 37 -4.16 5.38 -6.37
CA LEU A 37 -4.36 6.74 -6.90
C LEU A 37 -3.43 6.98 -8.09
N GLY A 38 -3.92 7.69 -9.10
CA GLY A 38 -3.19 7.96 -10.35
C GLY A 38 -3.63 7.06 -11.51
N PRO A 39 -2.80 6.87 -12.55
CA PRO A 39 -1.42 7.34 -12.68
C PRO A 39 -1.30 8.83 -13.02
N GLN A 40 -0.18 9.45 -12.65
CA GLN A 40 0.25 10.76 -13.16
C GLN A 40 1.65 10.66 -13.75
N GLN A 41 1.95 11.50 -14.73
CA GLN A 41 3.22 11.52 -15.44
C GLN A 41 3.95 12.83 -15.18
N TRP A 42 5.27 12.74 -15.03
CA TRP A 42 6.15 13.89 -15.04
C TRP A 42 7.47 13.51 -15.71
N GLN A 43 7.80 14.21 -16.80
CA GLN A 43 8.92 13.86 -17.68
C GLN A 43 8.81 12.39 -18.13
N ASP A 44 9.81 11.57 -17.79
CA ASP A 44 9.89 10.15 -18.12
C ASP A 44 9.42 9.23 -16.98
N LEU A 45 8.86 9.80 -15.91
CA LEU A 45 8.43 9.09 -14.71
C LEU A 45 6.90 9.06 -14.58
N GLY A 46 6.36 7.84 -14.47
CA GLY A 46 5.01 7.57 -14.03
C GLY A 46 4.94 7.38 -12.52
N PHE A 47 3.92 7.96 -11.90
CA PHE A 47 3.65 7.92 -10.47
C PHE A 47 2.30 7.30 -10.19
N ARG A 48 2.27 6.36 -9.25
CA ARG A 48 1.06 5.79 -8.65
C ARG A 48 1.21 5.82 -7.15
N VAL A 49 0.10 5.91 -6.43
CA VAL A 49 0.12 5.92 -4.96
C VAL A 49 -0.80 4.83 -4.44
N GLU A 50 -0.27 3.94 -3.63
CA GLU A 50 -1.08 3.01 -2.84
C GLU A 50 -1.26 3.54 -1.43
N THR A 51 -2.41 3.23 -0.83
CA THR A 51 -2.73 3.66 0.53
C THR A 51 -2.97 2.48 1.46
N ARG A 52 -2.58 2.66 2.73
CA ARG A 52 -2.85 1.70 3.81
C ARG A 52 -3.31 2.44 5.08
N PRO A 53 -4.41 2.03 5.73
CA PRO A 53 -5.31 0.94 5.34
C PRO A 53 -6.13 1.26 4.08
N SER A 54 -6.66 0.22 3.45
CA SER A 54 -7.65 0.35 2.38
C SER A 54 -9.03 -0.09 2.91
N PRO A 55 -10.07 0.76 2.84
CA PRO A 55 -10.08 2.14 2.36
C PRO A 55 -9.42 3.12 3.36
N LEU A 56 -9.11 4.32 2.87
CA LEU A 56 -8.55 5.41 3.69
C LEU A 56 -9.46 5.73 4.87
N ARG A 57 -8.85 6.04 6.01
CA ARG A 57 -9.57 6.39 7.24
C ARG A 57 -9.17 7.77 7.73
N VAL A 58 -9.99 8.40 8.57
CA VAL A 58 -9.56 9.59 9.31
C VAL A 58 -8.44 9.18 10.28
N GLY A 59 -7.37 9.97 10.35
CA GLY A 59 -6.18 9.71 11.16
C GLY A 59 -4.93 9.43 10.33
N MET A 60 -4.00 8.66 10.87
CA MET A 60 -2.74 8.35 10.19
C MET A 60 -2.97 7.29 9.11
N ASN A 61 -2.61 7.61 7.87
CA ASN A 61 -2.60 6.64 6.77
C ASN A 61 -1.20 6.61 6.17
N GLU A 62 -0.76 5.42 5.80
CA GLU A 62 0.44 5.22 5.03
C GLU A 62 0.16 5.42 3.55
N PHE A 63 1.05 6.18 2.90
CA PHE A 63 1.07 6.36 1.47
C PHE A 63 2.38 5.78 0.93
N ILE A 64 2.23 4.96 -0.10
CA ILE A 64 3.31 4.28 -0.81
C ILE A 64 3.33 4.87 -2.22
N VAL A 65 4.26 5.79 -2.47
CA VAL A 65 4.46 6.39 -3.79
C VAL A 65 5.36 5.49 -4.60
N ILE A 66 4.89 5.04 -5.74
CA ILE A 66 5.60 4.18 -6.68
C ILE A 66 5.95 5.04 -7.89
N ALA A 67 7.24 5.25 -8.11
CA ALA A 67 7.79 5.92 -9.28
C ALA A 67 8.41 4.88 -10.22
N SER A 68 8.06 4.94 -11.50
CA SER A 68 8.55 4.02 -12.53
C SER A 68 8.80 4.75 -13.83
N ARG A 69 9.79 4.32 -14.62
CA ARG A 69 10.00 4.76 -16.00
C ARG A 69 9.38 3.78 -16.98
N GLU A 70 9.40 4.11 -18.27
CA GLU A 70 9.13 3.15 -19.33
C GLU A 70 10.03 1.90 -19.20
N GLU A 71 9.53 0.74 -19.65
CA GLU A 71 10.21 -0.57 -19.57
C GLU A 71 10.41 -1.14 -18.15
N TYR A 72 9.50 -0.85 -17.21
CA TYR A 72 9.52 -1.42 -15.85
C TYR A 72 10.75 -1.05 -15.02
N LYS A 73 11.44 0.05 -15.35
CA LYS A 73 12.61 0.52 -14.60
C LYS A 73 12.18 1.33 -13.37
N PRO A 74 12.81 1.14 -12.20
CA PRO A 74 12.44 1.86 -11.00
C PRO A 74 12.82 3.35 -11.08
N GLY A 75 11.92 4.22 -10.63
CA GLY A 75 12.13 5.67 -10.51
C GLY A 75 12.94 6.03 -9.27
N VAL A 76 14.23 5.74 -9.29
CA VAL A 76 15.16 6.03 -8.18
C VAL A 76 15.79 7.43 -8.28
N GLY A 77 16.39 7.88 -7.17
CA GLY A 77 17.13 9.16 -7.13
C GLY A 77 16.24 10.39 -7.01
N LEU A 78 15.09 10.24 -6.35
CA LEU A 78 14.13 11.32 -6.10
C LEU A 78 14.11 11.69 -4.61
N VAL A 79 13.86 12.96 -4.33
CA VAL A 79 13.37 13.43 -3.04
C VAL A 79 11.87 13.58 -3.17
N VAL A 80 11.12 12.81 -2.37
CA VAL A 80 9.65 12.80 -2.39
C VAL A 80 9.14 13.34 -1.06
N MET A 81 8.33 14.39 -1.12
CA MET A 81 7.66 15.00 0.03
C MET A 81 6.15 14.87 -0.11
N LEU A 82 5.47 14.51 0.95
CA LEU A 82 4.02 14.33 0.97
C LEU A 82 3.36 15.38 1.85
N ARG A 83 2.18 15.83 1.45
CA ARG A 83 1.30 16.69 2.24
C ARG A 83 -0.16 16.36 1.93
N VAL A 84 -1.01 16.31 2.95
CA VAL A 84 -2.47 16.17 2.79
C VAL A 84 -3.13 17.40 3.36
N GLY A 85 -3.84 18.17 2.53
CA GLY A 85 -4.37 19.48 2.91
C GLY A 85 -3.35 20.62 2.75
N GLU A 86 -3.82 21.81 2.37
CA GLU A 86 -2.95 22.96 2.05
C GLU A 86 -2.26 23.56 3.28
N ASP A 87 -2.89 23.42 4.46
CA ASP A 87 -2.46 23.97 5.75
C ASP A 87 -1.45 23.09 6.50
N LYS A 88 -1.16 21.88 6.00
CA LYS A 88 -0.27 20.92 6.67
C LYS A 88 1.19 21.07 6.23
N GLU A 89 2.09 20.60 7.08
CA GLU A 89 3.51 20.56 6.77
C GLU A 89 3.86 19.46 5.74
N TRP A 90 4.85 19.74 4.91
CA TRP A 90 5.47 18.75 4.04
C TRP A 90 6.27 17.73 4.85
N ARG A 91 6.10 16.44 4.54
CA ARG A 91 6.82 15.34 5.19
C ARG A 91 7.56 14.51 4.17
N GLN A 92 8.87 14.39 4.33
CA GLN A 92 9.69 13.58 3.45
C GLN A 92 9.32 12.09 3.58
N ALA A 93 9.15 11.45 2.43
CA ALA A 93 9.03 10.01 2.32
C ALA A 93 10.39 9.34 2.28
N ILE A 94 10.45 8.15 2.85
CA ILE A 94 11.68 7.34 2.92
C ILE A 94 11.69 6.44 1.70
N GLN A 95 12.81 6.44 0.97
CA GLN A 95 13.00 5.54 -0.15
C GLN A 95 13.17 4.10 0.36
N ASP A 96 12.40 3.17 -0.20
CA ASP A 96 12.45 1.74 0.12
C ASP A 96 13.41 1.01 -0.82
N GLY A 97 14.70 1.11 -0.51
CA GLY A 97 15.77 0.57 -1.36
C GLY A 97 15.81 1.17 -2.77
N PHE A 98 16.36 0.45 -3.75
CA PHE A 98 16.48 0.92 -5.13
C PHE A 98 15.29 0.49 -6.02
N THR A 99 14.09 0.46 -5.44
CA THR A 99 12.89 -0.09 -6.07
C THR A 99 11.99 0.97 -6.71
N GLY A 100 12.26 2.27 -6.50
CA GLY A 100 11.38 3.35 -6.92
C GLY A 100 10.16 3.54 -6.01
N VAL A 101 10.14 2.88 -4.84
CA VAL A 101 9.07 3.00 -3.84
C VAL A 101 9.49 3.97 -2.73
N TYR A 102 8.58 4.84 -2.33
CA TYR A 102 8.77 5.82 -1.27
C TYR A 102 7.59 5.78 -0.29
N ARG A 103 7.86 5.68 1.02
CA ARG A 103 6.82 5.44 2.04
C ARG A 103 6.79 6.54 3.09
N ARG A 104 5.58 6.97 3.46
CA ARG A 104 5.37 7.87 4.60
C ARG A 104 3.94 7.78 5.13
N ALA A 105 3.81 7.82 6.45
CA ALA A 105 2.52 8.05 7.09
C ALA A 105 2.25 9.56 7.25
N VAL A 106 1.08 10.00 6.78
CA VAL A 106 0.58 11.36 6.97
C VAL A 106 -0.85 11.33 7.50
N LYS A 107 -1.23 12.38 8.23
CA LYS A 107 -2.57 12.49 8.81
C LYS A 107 -3.55 12.91 7.72
N VAL A 108 -4.69 12.24 7.66
CA VAL A 108 -5.85 12.57 6.83
C VAL A 108 -6.97 13.00 7.78
N ASP A 109 -7.49 14.20 7.60
CA ASP A 109 -8.59 14.73 8.41
C ASP A 109 -9.94 14.40 7.74
N ASP A 110 -10.03 14.53 6.42
CA ASP A 110 -11.23 14.18 5.63
C ASP A 110 -10.86 13.63 4.24
N PRO A 111 -10.92 12.31 4.02
CA PRO A 111 -10.63 11.71 2.73
C PRO A 111 -11.57 12.13 1.59
N ALA A 112 -12.77 12.63 1.88
CA ALA A 112 -13.74 12.97 0.83
C ALA A 112 -13.42 14.29 0.13
N THR A 113 -12.78 15.23 0.84
CA THR A 113 -12.48 16.58 0.35
C THR A 113 -10.99 16.83 0.14
N GLN A 114 -10.13 16.11 0.84
CA GLN A 114 -8.69 16.32 0.78
C GLN A 114 -8.04 15.63 -0.44
N SER A 115 -6.88 16.15 -0.82
CA SER A 115 -5.99 15.56 -1.81
C SER A 115 -4.60 15.37 -1.20
N LEU A 116 -3.91 14.31 -1.63
CA LEU A 116 -2.50 14.12 -1.39
C LEU A 116 -1.71 14.93 -2.44
N ALA A 117 -0.93 15.90 -1.97
CA ALA A 117 0.09 16.56 -2.75
C ALA A 117 1.42 15.80 -2.59
N VAL A 118 2.05 15.47 -3.70
CA VAL A 118 3.33 14.76 -3.80
C VAL A 118 4.31 15.68 -4.50
N HIS A 119 5.18 16.33 -3.74
CA HIS A 119 6.26 17.14 -4.27
C HIS A 119 7.47 16.23 -4.56
N VAL A 120 7.92 16.24 -5.81
CA VAL A 120 9.00 15.38 -6.30
C VAL A 120 10.10 16.27 -6.83
N ARG A 121 11.35 15.99 -6.44
CA ARG A 121 12.55 16.63 -7.00
C ARG A 121 13.62 15.59 -7.33
N ARG A 122 14.43 15.82 -8.37
CA ARG A 122 15.64 15.00 -8.62
C ARG A 122 16.68 15.25 -7.53
N ALA A 123 17.17 14.20 -6.87
CA ALA A 123 18.07 14.35 -5.71
C ALA A 123 19.43 14.97 -6.03
N LYS A 124 19.89 14.85 -7.29
CA LYS A 124 21.19 15.37 -7.76
C LYS A 124 21.08 16.69 -8.53
N SER A 125 19.90 17.29 -8.59
CA SER A 125 19.68 18.55 -9.32
C SER A 125 19.29 19.68 -8.38
N ASP A 126 19.90 20.83 -8.64
CA ASP A 126 19.57 22.11 -7.99
C ASP A 126 18.75 23.02 -8.93
N ASP A 127 18.37 22.53 -10.12
CA ASP A 127 17.48 23.27 -11.02
C ASP A 127 16.03 23.19 -10.52
N LYS A 128 15.37 24.35 -10.48
CA LYS A 128 13.93 24.46 -10.17
C LYS A 128 13.04 23.82 -11.23
N ASN A 129 13.55 23.56 -12.42
CA ASN A 129 12.82 22.80 -13.45
C ASN A 129 12.79 21.29 -13.17
N ASP A 130 13.60 20.81 -12.22
CA ASP A 130 13.68 19.40 -11.82
C ASP A 130 12.83 19.06 -10.59
N GLU A 131 11.81 19.88 -10.33
CA GLU A 131 10.78 19.62 -9.34
C GLU A 131 9.35 19.80 -9.87
N THR A 132 8.41 19.08 -9.30
CA THR A 132 6.97 19.20 -9.60
C THR A 132 6.11 18.79 -8.41
N VAL A 133 4.86 19.26 -8.38
CA VAL A 133 3.86 18.80 -7.42
C VAL A 133 2.73 18.08 -8.15
N LEU A 134 2.54 16.81 -7.79
CA LEU A 134 1.47 15.95 -8.29
C LEU A 134 0.34 15.91 -7.25
N PHE A 135 -0.91 15.94 -7.71
CA PHE A 135 -2.08 16.01 -6.81
C PHE A 135 -3.00 14.82 -7.01
N PHE A 136 -3.16 13.99 -5.98
CA PHE A 136 -3.99 12.80 -6.01
C PHE A 136 -5.21 13.00 -5.10
N PRO A 137 -6.43 13.13 -5.66
CA PRO A 137 -7.65 13.19 -4.85
C PRO A 137 -7.79 11.95 -3.96
N LEU A 138 -8.13 12.15 -2.69
CA LEU A 138 -8.35 11.04 -1.75
C LEU A 138 -9.77 10.46 -1.85
N SER A 139 -10.68 11.16 -2.54
CA SER A 139 -12.04 10.71 -2.77
C SER A 139 -12.04 9.44 -3.61
N GLN A 140 -12.32 8.32 -2.96
CA GLN A 140 -12.39 7.03 -3.64
C GLN A 140 -13.72 6.94 -4.39
N ASN A 141 -13.72 7.27 -5.68
CA ASN A 141 -14.76 6.74 -6.55
C ASN A 141 -14.49 5.24 -6.67
N ARG A 142 -15.29 4.42 -5.97
CA ARG A 142 -15.33 2.99 -6.24
C ARG A 142 -15.72 2.83 -7.71
N ALA A 143 -14.78 2.42 -8.55
CA ALA A 143 -15.14 1.86 -9.84
C ALA A 143 -15.93 0.58 -9.51
N ASN A 144 -17.26 0.67 -9.63
CA ASN A 144 -18.16 -0.49 -9.56
C ASN A 144 -17.93 -1.40 -10.77
#